data_AF-A0A7J2YZG3-F1
#
_entry.id   AF-A0A7J2YZG3-F1
#
_cell.length_a   1.000
_cell.length_b   1.000
_cell.length_c   1.000
_cell.angle_alpha   90.00
_cell.angle_beta   90.00
_cell.angle_gamma   90.00
#
_symmetry.space_group_name_H-M   'P 1'
#
loop_
_entity.id
_entity.type
_entity.pdbx_description
1 polymer ?
#
loop_
_entity_poly.entity_id
_entity_poly.type
_entity_poly.pdbx_seq_one_letter_code
_entity_poly.pdbx_strand_id
1 'polypeptide(L)'
;MFEKTHRMLAQELSKTFNLSREQEKLLEEGSVLPDYQEDFPHHIGKDNEIKKLLHNSRVAFNRNDDECYYLLGMAFHYLQDKWTLRARTRDKHTKWEEMISNEAILKRTDFEKAITEAPIPSKFKQVYLNYLGLLIEGLDSEYFWRDHIETAMYNQQWEVMDSTESYEPYVSMRALRHDEEEIKAIAEFRRCKSLSKMELQTERLEKIRIDEDKKGFEKRVFCVITEAWNEGKTGNLFVFKNALLAETSSPRYSSPQIDLNIAYYLCREIGRRLLSQNYKWLTDNNSVFL
;
A
#
# COMPACT_ATOMS: atom_id res chain seq x y z
N MET A 1 3.56 -16.36 14.48
CA MET A 1 5.00 -16.60 14.21
C MET A 1 5.63 -15.40 13.48
N PHE A 2 4.85 -14.62 12.71
CA PHE A 2 5.19 -13.31 12.14
C PHE A 2 5.60 -12.22 13.10
N GLU A 3 4.92 -12.17 14.25
CA GLU A 3 5.10 -11.14 15.26
C GLU A 3 6.57 -10.87 15.61
N LYS A 4 7.38 -11.93 15.75
CA LYS A 4 8.81 -11.81 16.08
C LYS A 4 9.56 -11.00 15.03
N THR A 5 9.32 -11.26 13.75
CA THR A 5 9.99 -10.57 12.63
C THR A 5 9.57 -9.11 12.57
N HIS A 6 8.27 -8.82 12.69
CA HIS A 6 7.76 -7.45 12.69
C HIS A 6 8.29 -6.61 13.86
N ARG A 7 8.33 -7.20 15.07
CA ARG A 7 8.94 -6.55 16.25
C ARG A 7 10.43 -6.31 16.06
N MET A 8 11.18 -7.31 15.58
CA MET A 8 12.61 -7.16 15.31
C MET A 8 12.88 -6.02 14.33
N LEU A 9 12.12 -5.94 13.23
CA LEU A 9 12.25 -4.86 12.26
C LEU A 9 11.89 -3.50 12.89
N ALA A 10 10.80 -3.42 13.66
CA ALA A 10 10.42 -2.19 14.36
C ALA A 10 11.51 -1.71 15.34
N GLN A 11 12.13 -2.62 16.10
CA GLN A 11 13.22 -2.31 17.04
C GLN A 11 14.50 -1.84 16.33
N GLU A 12 14.80 -2.36 15.15
CA GLU A 12 15.96 -1.90 14.39
C GLU A 12 15.70 -0.56 13.70
N LEU A 13 14.46 -0.34 13.27
CA LEU A 13 14.00 0.96 12.76
C LEU A 13 13.97 2.02 13.86
N SER A 14 13.53 1.71 15.09
CA SER A 14 13.50 2.65 16.20
C SER A 14 14.90 3.17 16.54
N LYS A 15 15.89 2.28 16.58
CA LYS A 15 17.32 2.64 16.75
C LYS A 15 17.79 3.56 15.62
N THR A 16 17.39 3.27 14.39
CA THR A 16 17.76 4.06 13.22
C THR A 16 17.17 5.47 13.25
N PHE A 17 15.95 5.61 13.75
CA PHE A 17 15.27 6.91 13.88
C PHE A 17 15.56 7.62 15.20
N ASN A 18 16.34 7.00 16.10
CA ASN A 18 16.63 7.50 17.45
C ASN A 18 15.35 7.80 18.25
N LEU A 19 14.39 6.86 18.23
CA LEU A 19 13.13 6.98 18.96
C LEU A 19 13.33 6.78 20.47
N SER A 20 12.47 7.41 21.27
CA SER A 20 12.34 7.07 22.69
C SER A 20 11.76 5.67 22.88
N ARG A 21 11.83 5.15 24.12
CA ARG A 21 11.31 3.81 24.43
C ARG A 21 9.79 3.73 24.26
N GLU A 22 9.08 4.80 24.58
CA GLU A 22 7.64 4.94 24.41
C GLU A 22 7.25 4.88 22.93
N GLN A 23 7.98 5.62 22.08
CA GLN A 23 7.75 5.67 20.63
C GLN A 23 8.12 4.35 19.95
N GLU A 24 9.20 3.68 20.38
CA GLU A 24 9.54 2.33 19.95
C GLU A 24 8.41 1.34 20.26
N LYS A 25 7.84 1.43 21.47
CA LYS A 25 6.74 0.55 21.87
C LYS A 25 5.50 0.76 20.98
N LEU A 26 5.15 2.00 20.64
CA LEU A 26 4.06 2.29 19.70
C LEU A 26 4.33 1.73 18.31
N LEU A 27 5.56 1.89 17.80
CA LEU A 27 5.97 1.32 16.51
C LEU A 27 5.88 -0.21 16.49
N GLU A 28 6.32 -0.87 17.58
CA GLU A 28 6.20 -2.31 17.75
C GLU A 28 4.74 -2.78 17.84
N GLU A 29 3.89 -2.09 18.60
CA GLU A 29 2.47 -2.43 18.74
C GLU A 29 1.74 -2.30 17.41
N GLY A 30 1.99 -1.21 16.67
CA GLY A 30 1.44 -1.02 15.34
C GLY A 30 1.92 -2.07 14.33
N SER A 31 3.18 -2.50 14.40
CA SER A 31 3.73 -3.47 13.44
C SER A 31 3.22 -4.89 13.58
N VAL A 32 2.57 -5.22 14.69
CA VAL A 32 2.01 -6.55 14.95
C VAL A 32 0.49 -6.57 14.98
N LEU A 33 -0.16 -5.41 15.19
CA LEU A 33 -1.62 -5.34 15.32
C LEU A 33 -2.36 -5.99 14.13
N PRO A 34 -1.98 -5.78 12.85
CA PRO A 34 -2.76 -6.34 11.75
C PRO A 34 -2.92 -7.87 11.81
N ASP A 35 -1.94 -8.59 12.38
CA ASP A 35 -2.04 -10.04 12.61
C ASP A 35 -3.23 -10.46 13.50
N TYR A 36 -3.73 -9.54 14.31
CA TYR A 36 -4.83 -9.77 15.26
C TYR A 36 -6.19 -9.25 14.76
N GLN A 37 -6.24 -8.51 13.65
CA GLN A 37 -7.46 -7.86 13.16
C GLN A 37 -8.31 -8.71 12.21
N GLU A 38 -7.98 -10.00 12.05
CA GLU A 38 -8.63 -10.94 11.13
C GLU A 38 -8.65 -10.46 9.65
N ASP A 39 -7.80 -9.49 9.29
CA ASP A 39 -7.82 -8.78 8.00
C ASP A 39 -6.98 -9.49 6.91
N PHE A 40 -7.10 -10.82 6.84
CA PHE A 40 -6.31 -11.65 5.94
C PHE A 40 -6.84 -11.65 4.49
N PRO A 41 -5.97 -11.71 3.46
CA PRO A 41 -4.51 -11.75 3.52
C PRO A 41 -3.84 -10.36 3.61
N HIS A 42 -2.82 -10.21 4.44
CA HIS A 42 -2.10 -8.93 4.67
C HIS A 42 -1.17 -8.50 3.52
N HIS A 43 -0.84 -9.37 2.57
CA HIS A 43 0.10 -9.06 1.48
C HIS A 43 -0.59 -8.71 0.14
N ILE A 44 -1.91 -8.88 0.02
CA ILE A 44 -2.66 -8.64 -1.24
C ILE A 44 -3.69 -7.53 -1.02
N GLY A 45 -3.74 -6.56 -1.95
CA GLY A 45 -4.77 -5.51 -1.97
C GLY A 45 -4.61 -4.43 -0.89
N LYS A 46 -3.51 -4.40 -0.13
CA LYS A 46 -3.26 -3.43 0.94
C LYS A 46 -2.66 -2.10 0.50
N ASP A 47 -2.54 -1.84 -0.80
CA ASP A 47 -1.88 -0.63 -1.31
C ASP A 47 -2.54 0.66 -0.84
N ASN A 48 -3.88 0.71 -0.81
CA ASN A 48 -4.61 1.88 -0.34
C ASN A 48 -4.53 2.03 1.19
N GLU A 49 -4.53 0.93 1.92
CA GLU A 49 -4.38 0.95 3.39
C GLU A 49 -2.99 1.45 3.79
N ILE A 50 -1.94 0.96 3.13
CA ILE A 50 -0.56 1.46 3.32
C ILE A 50 -0.51 2.98 3.10
N LYS A 51 -1.06 3.48 1.98
CA LYS A 51 -1.04 4.92 1.68
C LYS A 51 -1.78 5.73 2.74
N LYS A 52 -2.96 5.28 3.15
CA LYS A 52 -3.77 5.92 4.19
C LYS A 52 -3.03 5.98 5.52
N LEU A 53 -2.41 4.88 5.94
CA LEU A 53 -1.63 4.80 7.17
C LEU A 53 -0.41 5.72 7.14
N LEU A 54 0.35 5.74 6.02
CA LEU A 54 1.49 6.64 5.86
C LEU A 54 1.07 8.11 5.88
N HIS A 55 -0.05 8.45 5.24
CA HIS A 55 -0.60 9.81 5.27
C HIS A 55 -1.01 10.21 6.70
N ASN A 56 -1.81 9.38 7.37
CA ASN A 56 -2.28 9.66 8.72
C ASN A 56 -1.12 9.74 9.72
N SER A 57 -0.10 8.88 9.57
CA SER A 57 1.13 8.95 10.35
C SER A 57 1.82 10.30 10.19
N ARG A 58 1.95 10.81 8.95
CA ARG A 58 2.53 12.15 8.73
C ARG A 58 1.70 13.25 9.38
N VAL A 59 0.38 13.20 9.24
CA VAL A 59 -0.52 14.20 9.84
C VAL A 59 -0.37 14.22 11.36
N ALA A 60 -0.33 13.05 12.00
CA ALA A 60 -0.08 12.92 13.44
C ALA A 60 1.32 13.46 13.83
N PHE A 61 2.36 13.12 13.07
CA PHE A 61 3.73 13.58 13.34
C PHE A 61 3.84 15.10 13.31
N ASN A 62 3.21 15.75 12.32
CA ASN A 62 3.20 17.21 12.21
C ASN A 62 2.43 17.90 13.35
N ARG A 63 1.53 17.18 14.02
CA ARG A 63 0.80 17.66 15.20
C ARG A 63 1.56 17.39 16.51
N ASN A 64 2.76 16.81 16.44
CA ASN A 64 3.50 16.26 17.58
C ASN A 64 2.68 15.22 18.36
N ASP A 65 1.91 14.39 17.63
CA ASP A 65 1.14 13.28 18.19
C ASP A 65 1.92 11.97 18.01
N ASP A 66 2.24 11.31 19.12
CA ASP A 66 3.01 10.05 19.13
C ASP A 66 2.26 8.90 18.46
N GLU A 67 0.94 9.00 18.24
CA GLU A 67 0.16 8.05 17.42
C GLU A 67 0.76 7.86 16.01
N CYS A 68 1.55 8.83 15.53
CA CYS A 68 2.28 8.70 14.28
C CYS A 68 3.14 7.45 14.19
N TYR A 69 3.75 7.00 15.30
CA TYR A 69 4.60 5.81 15.33
C TYR A 69 3.79 4.53 15.26
N TYR A 70 2.61 4.50 15.88
CA TYR A 70 1.69 3.37 15.81
C TYR A 70 1.18 3.16 14.39
N LEU A 71 0.68 4.24 13.76
CA LEU A 71 0.22 4.23 12.37
C LEU A 71 1.34 3.85 11.39
N LEU A 72 2.56 4.33 11.64
CA LEU A 72 3.73 3.96 10.84
C LEU A 72 4.07 2.47 10.99
N GLY A 73 3.96 1.93 12.21
CA GLY A 73 4.13 0.51 12.49
C GLY A 73 3.17 -0.35 11.68
N MET A 74 1.89 0.01 11.66
CA MET A 74 0.88 -0.68 10.84
C MET A 74 1.20 -0.61 9.34
N ALA A 75 1.64 0.54 8.83
CA ALA A 75 2.04 0.65 7.43
C ALA A 75 3.23 -0.26 7.11
N PHE A 76 4.21 -0.31 8.02
CA PHE A 76 5.38 -1.18 7.88
C PHE A 76 5.04 -2.65 7.92
N HIS A 77 4.05 -3.07 8.72
CA HIS A 77 3.55 -4.45 8.69
C HIS A 77 3.18 -4.88 7.27
N TYR A 78 2.28 -4.15 6.60
CA TYR A 78 1.82 -4.50 5.26
C TYR A 78 2.93 -4.43 4.20
N LEU A 79 3.85 -3.46 4.33
CA LEU A 79 5.02 -3.37 3.45
C LEU A 79 5.97 -4.56 3.62
N GLN A 80 6.21 -4.98 4.86
CA GLN A 80 7.04 -6.13 5.18
C GLN A 80 6.43 -7.39 4.59
N ASP A 81 5.14 -7.61 4.82
CA ASP A 81 4.40 -8.77 4.31
C ASP A 81 4.42 -8.86 2.78
N LYS A 82 4.32 -7.74 2.06
CA LYS A 82 4.46 -7.74 0.59
C LYS A 82 5.79 -8.33 0.11
N TRP A 83 6.86 -8.16 0.87
CA TRP A 83 8.19 -8.66 0.54
C TRP A 83 8.50 -10.04 1.11
N THR A 84 8.05 -10.32 2.33
CA THR A 84 8.38 -11.55 3.05
C THR A 84 7.40 -12.68 2.78
N LEU A 85 6.18 -12.39 2.28
CA LEU A 85 5.08 -13.37 2.13
C LEU A 85 4.63 -13.72 0.73
N ARG A 86 5.41 -13.40 -0.31
CA ARG A 86 5.02 -13.53 -1.72
C ARG A 86 4.82 -14.96 -2.29
N ALA A 87 4.64 -15.95 -1.42
CA ALA A 87 4.21 -17.34 -1.63
C ALA A 87 5.31 -18.40 -1.84
N ARG A 88 5.32 -19.36 -0.92
CA ARG A 88 5.60 -20.77 -1.20
C ARG A 88 4.40 -21.54 -0.65
N THR A 89 3.57 -22.15 -1.50
CA THR A 89 2.50 -23.15 -1.19
C THR A 89 2.19 -23.35 0.31
N ARG A 90 0.97 -23.02 0.81
CA ARG A 90 0.48 -23.12 2.22
C ARG A 90 1.44 -23.76 3.25
N ASP A 91 1.82 -25.03 3.09
CA ASP A 91 2.72 -25.78 3.98
C ASP A 91 4.18 -25.26 4.09
N LYS A 92 4.61 -24.38 3.18
CA LYS A 92 5.97 -23.81 3.15
C LYS A 92 6.04 -22.37 3.67
N HIS A 93 4.89 -21.76 4.00
CA HIS A 93 4.83 -20.41 4.57
C HIS A 93 5.53 -20.37 5.93
N THR A 94 5.14 -21.24 6.86
CA THR A 94 5.71 -21.31 8.21
C THR A 94 7.23 -21.52 8.19
N LYS A 95 7.74 -22.44 7.36
CA LYS A 95 9.20 -22.67 7.24
C LYS A 95 9.93 -21.45 6.67
N TRP A 96 9.33 -20.76 5.71
CA TRP A 96 9.92 -19.56 5.12
C TRP A 96 9.99 -18.41 6.13
N GLU A 97 8.93 -18.23 6.91
CA GLU A 97 8.87 -17.28 8.01
C GLU A 97 9.89 -17.59 9.10
N GLU A 98 10.03 -18.86 9.48
CA GLU A 98 11.06 -19.31 10.41
C GLU A 98 12.45 -18.95 9.88
N MET A 99 12.73 -19.23 8.60
CA MET A 99 14.01 -18.85 7.98
C MET A 99 14.23 -17.35 8.09
N ILE A 100 13.28 -16.52 7.63
CA ILE A 100 13.37 -15.05 7.71
C ILE A 100 13.61 -14.57 9.15
N SER A 101 12.91 -15.14 10.13
CA SER A 101 13.01 -14.74 11.54
C SER A 101 14.38 -15.04 12.20
N ASN A 102 15.23 -15.80 11.50
CA ASN A 102 16.59 -16.14 11.91
C ASN A 102 17.67 -15.40 11.11
N GLU A 103 17.28 -14.63 10.09
CA GLU A 103 18.23 -13.84 9.30
C GLU A 103 18.60 -12.54 10.01
N ALA A 104 19.79 -12.02 9.72
CA ALA A 104 20.27 -10.77 10.30
C ALA A 104 19.82 -9.56 9.47
N ILE A 105 19.63 -8.40 10.10
CA ILE A 105 19.60 -7.13 9.36
C ILE A 105 21.03 -6.73 9.04
N LEU A 106 21.33 -6.63 7.75
CA LEU A 106 22.67 -6.39 7.22
C LEU A 106 22.90 -4.89 7.01
N LYS A 107 24.15 -4.47 7.19
CA LYS A 107 24.61 -3.15 6.74
C LYS A 107 24.70 -3.13 5.21
N ARG A 108 24.79 -1.94 4.61
CA ARG A 108 24.74 -1.75 3.15
C ARG A 108 25.73 -2.65 2.42
N THR A 109 26.99 -2.59 2.83
CA THR A 109 28.09 -3.34 2.20
C THR A 109 27.88 -4.85 2.29
N ASP A 110 27.39 -5.33 3.44
CA ASP A 110 27.13 -6.75 3.66
C ASP A 110 25.88 -7.21 2.89
N PHE A 111 24.90 -6.33 2.73
CA PHE A 111 23.70 -6.61 1.95
C PHE A 111 24.00 -6.68 0.45
N GLU A 112 24.78 -5.72 -0.09
CA GLU A 112 25.27 -5.76 -1.48
C GLU A 112 26.04 -7.05 -1.77
N LYS A 113 26.90 -7.47 -0.82
CA LYS A 113 27.63 -8.73 -0.88
C LYS A 113 26.68 -9.93 -0.86
N ALA A 114 25.70 -9.96 0.04
CA ALA A 114 24.71 -11.04 0.13
C ALA A 114 23.91 -11.20 -1.18
N ILE A 115 23.53 -10.09 -1.84
CA ILE A 115 22.87 -10.14 -3.16
C ILE A 115 23.81 -10.73 -4.22
N THR A 116 25.07 -10.30 -4.22
CA THR A 116 26.08 -10.71 -5.21
C THR A 116 26.45 -12.19 -5.08
N GLU A 117 26.52 -12.70 -3.86
CA GLU A 117 26.91 -14.08 -3.56
C GLU A 117 25.73 -15.07 -3.58
N ALA A 118 24.48 -14.58 -3.57
CA ALA A 118 23.30 -15.44 -3.55
C ALA A 118 23.27 -16.43 -4.73
N PRO A 119 22.80 -17.68 -4.51
CA PRO A 119 22.70 -18.71 -5.55
C PRO A 119 21.47 -18.49 -6.45
N ILE A 120 21.28 -17.27 -6.97
CA ILE A 120 20.21 -16.86 -7.89
C ILE A 120 20.80 -16.43 -9.24
N PRO A 121 20.03 -16.47 -10.35
CA PRO A 121 20.53 -16.04 -11.65
C PRO A 121 20.95 -14.56 -11.65
N SER A 122 22.00 -14.22 -12.39
CA SER A 122 22.58 -12.85 -12.43
C SER A 122 21.56 -11.76 -12.78
N LYS A 123 20.56 -12.07 -13.60
CA LYS A 123 19.45 -11.14 -13.90
C LYS A 123 18.71 -10.69 -12.64
N PHE A 124 18.44 -11.60 -11.69
CA PHE A 124 17.77 -11.27 -10.44
C PHE A 124 18.69 -10.55 -9.45
N LYS A 125 19.99 -10.89 -9.43
CA LYS A 125 20.99 -10.12 -8.67
C LYS A 125 20.98 -8.66 -9.09
N GLN A 126 21.00 -8.39 -10.40
CA GLN A 126 20.96 -7.03 -10.92
C GLN A 126 19.66 -6.31 -10.53
N VAL A 127 18.52 -7.00 -10.56
CA VAL A 127 17.25 -6.42 -10.10
C VAL A 127 17.33 -6.01 -8.62
N TYR A 128 17.83 -6.89 -7.74
CA TYR A 128 18.00 -6.56 -6.31
C TYR A 128 19.03 -5.45 -6.06
N LEU A 129 20.15 -5.43 -6.79
CA LEU A 129 21.13 -4.35 -6.70
C LEU A 129 20.55 -3.01 -7.17
N ASN A 130 19.76 -3.02 -8.25
CA ASN A 130 19.04 -1.82 -8.69
C ASN A 130 18.06 -1.34 -7.63
N TYR A 131 17.33 -2.26 -6.97
CA TYR A 131 16.47 -1.90 -5.84
C TYR A 131 17.23 -1.24 -4.71
N LEU A 132 18.33 -1.85 -4.31
CA LEU A 132 19.14 -1.33 -3.22
C LEU A 132 19.69 0.06 -3.55
N GLY A 133 20.17 0.25 -4.79
CA GLY A 133 20.58 1.56 -5.29
C GLY A 133 19.45 2.59 -5.19
N LEU A 134 18.22 2.25 -5.56
CA LEU A 134 17.08 3.17 -5.49
C LEU A 134 16.62 3.48 -4.07
N LEU A 135 16.62 2.49 -3.19
CA LEU A 135 16.29 2.70 -1.79
C LEU A 135 17.30 3.66 -1.16
N ILE A 136 18.58 3.51 -1.48
CA ILE A 136 19.63 4.31 -0.85
C ILE A 136 19.82 5.67 -1.51
N GLU A 137 19.78 5.74 -2.84
CA GLU A 137 20.13 6.95 -3.62
C GLU A 137 18.90 7.61 -4.25
N GLY A 138 17.91 6.80 -4.64
CA GLY A 138 16.82 7.22 -5.51
C GLY A 138 15.65 7.89 -4.80
N LEU A 139 15.46 7.63 -3.51
CA LEU A 139 14.37 8.26 -2.80
C LEU A 139 14.61 9.76 -2.59
N ASP A 140 15.85 10.26 -2.57
CA ASP A 140 16.18 11.66 -2.26
C ASP A 140 15.61 12.70 -3.22
N SER A 141 15.06 12.28 -4.37
CA SER A 141 14.32 13.21 -5.23
C SER A 141 12.94 13.53 -4.65
N GLU A 142 12.72 14.79 -4.27
CA GLU A 142 11.43 15.33 -3.82
C GLU A 142 10.30 15.06 -4.84
N TYR A 143 10.62 15.07 -6.14
CA TYR A 143 9.72 14.75 -7.24
C TYR A 143 9.11 13.35 -7.18
N PHE A 144 9.86 12.36 -6.71
CA PHE A 144 9.42 10.96 -6.71
C PHE A 144 8.18 10.76 -5.82
N TRP A 145 8.20 11.36 -4.64
CA TRP A 145 7.16 11.22 -3.65
C TRP A 145 5.91 12.03 -3.97
N ARG A 146 6.11 13.22 -4.54
CA ARG A 146 5.03 14.10 -5.01
C ARG A 146 4.11 13.35 -5.97
N ASP A 147 4.65 12.79 -7.06
CA ASP A 147 3.82 12.17 -8.09
C ASP A 147 3.11 10.89 -7.62
N HIS A 148 3.65 10.15 -6.65
CA HIS A 148 3.18 8.78 -6.36
C HIS A 148 2.30 8.67 -5.13
N ILE A 149 2.51 9.49 -4.11
CA ILE A 149 1.56 9.61 -3.01
C ILE A 149 0.41 10.55 -3.41
N GLU A 150 0.68 11.70 -4.04
CA GLU A 150 -0.40 12.64 -4.40
C GLU A 150 -1.34 12.05 -5.44
N THR A 151 -0.84 11.47 -6.54
CA THR A 151 -1.72 10.88 -7.57
C THR A 151 -2.56 9.74 -7.00
N ALA A 152 -1.99 8.96 -6.08
CA ALA A 152 -2.72 7.87 -5.46
C ALA A 152 -3.79 8.35 -4.46
N MET A 153 -3.53 9.44 -3.73
CA MET A 153 -4.48 10.04 -2.80
C MET A 153 -5.58 10.83 -3.53
N TYR A 154 -5.20 11.60 -4.56
CA TYR A 154 -6.11 12.39 -5.37
C TYR A 154 -7.15 11.49 -6.07
N ASN A 155 -6.71 10.36 -6.64
CA ASN A 155 -7.62 9.41 -7.28
C ASN A 155 -8.58 8.72 -6.30
N GLN A 156 -8.20 8.54 -5.04
CA GLN A 156 -9.06 7.92 -4.02
C GLN A 156 -10.20 8.87 -3.60
N GLN A 157 -9.98 10.18 -3.61
CA GLN A 157 -11.00 11.18 -3.29
C GLN A 157 -12.09 11.24 -4.37
N TRP A 158 -11.71 11.03 -5.64
CA TRP A 158 -12.67 10.90 -6.75
C TRP A 158 -13.50 9.61 -6.68
N GLU A 159 -12.91 8.48 -6.28
CA GLU A 159 -13.66 7.21 -6.09
C GLU A 159 -14.68 7.26 -4.94
N VAL A 160 -14.40 8.03 -3.88
CA VAL A 160 -15.34 8.25 -2.76
C VAL A 160 -16.45 9.26 -3.13
N MET A 161 -16.13 10.28 -3.94
CA MET A 161 -17.15 11.21 -4.43
C MET A 161 -18.08 10.59 -5.47
N ASP A 162 -17.61 9.64 -6.28
CA ASP A 162 -18.42 8.95 -7.31
C ASP A 162 -19.28 7.81 -6.71
N SER A 163 -19.08 7.46 -5.44
CA SER A 163 -19.87 6.44 -4.72
C SER A 163 -20.87 7.01 -3.71
N THR A 164 -21.04 8.32 -3.65
CA THR A 164 -22.03 8.99 -2.77
C THR A 164 -23.26 9.51 -3.53
N GLU A 165 -23.90 8.66 -4.33
CA GLU A 165 -25.35 8.76 -4.58
C GLU A 165 -26.11 7.92 -3.54
N SER A 166 -26.23 8.46 -2.32
CA SER A 166 -27.41 8.31 -1.42
C SER A 166 -27.12 8.98 -0.07
N TYR A 167 -27.10 10.31 -0.08
CA TYR A 167 -27.20 11.08 1.16
C TYR A 167 -28.64 11.63 1.23
N GLU A 168 -29.53 10.91 1.93
CA GLU A 168 -30.84 11.45 2.30
C GLU A 168 -30.67 12.50 3.41
N PRO A 169 -31.29 13.69 3.30
CA PRO A 169 -31.22 14.69 4.34
C PRO A 169 -32.26 14.41 5.45
N TYR A 170 -31.83 14.59 6.70
CA TYR A 170 -32.68 14.67 7.88
C TYR A 170 -33.82 15.69 7.66
N VAL A 171 -35.05 15.20 7.48
CA VAL A 171 -36.27 16.01 7.59
C VAL A 171 -37.21 15.36 8.61
N SER A 172 -37.34 16.05 9.73
CA SER A 172 -38.43 16.06 10.72
C SER A 172 -39.72 15.33 10.32
N MET A 173 -40.07 14.30 11.10
CA MET A 173 -41.38 13.64 11.06
C MET A 173 -42.52 14.62 11.40
N ARG A 174 -43.37 14.94 10.40
CA ARG A 174 -44.78 15.27 10.63
C ARG A 174 -45.64 15.02 9.39
N ALA A 175 -46.52 14.02 9.52
CA ALA A 175 -47.82 13.80 8.85
C ALA A 175 -47.90 13.93 7.31
N LEU A 176 -48.34 12.85 6.64
CA LEU A 176 -49.61 12.79 5.90
C LEU A 176 -49.85 11.38 5.31
N ARG A 177 -51.14 11.09 5.11
CA ARG A 177 -51.73 9.86 4.55
C ARG A 177 -51.86 9.95 3.03
N HIS A 178 -52.11 8.78 2.41
CA HIS A 178 -52.58 8.47 1.04
C HIS A 178 -51.45 8.27 0.00
N ASP A 179 -51.47 7.27 -0.92
CA ASP A 179 -52.58 6.46 -1.47
C ASP A 179 -52.18 5.00 -1.85
N GLU A 180 -53.10 4.06 -1.69
CA GLU A 180 -52.98 2.64 -2.08
C GLU A 180 -52.81 2.41 -3.60
N GLU A 181 -53.06 3.42 -4.44
CA GLU A 181 -52.90 3.32 -5.90
C GLU A 181 -51.43 3.31 -6.34
N GLU A 182 -50.54 3.99 -5.61
CA GLU A 182 -49.11 4.03 -5.94
C GLU A 182 -48.43 2.67 -5.67
N ILE A 183 -48.89 1.96 -4.63
CA ILE A 183 -48.43 0.60 -4.31
C ILE A 183 -48.90 -0.41 -5.37
N LYS A 184 -50.11 -0.22 -5.94
CA LYS A 184 -50.60 -1.05 -7.06
C LYS A 184 -49.81 -0.80 -8.35
N ALA A 185 -49.48 0.46 -8.67
CA ALA A 185 -48.66 0.81 -9.83
C ALA A 185 -47.24 0.21 -9.74
N ILE A 186 -46.63 0.22 -8.55
CA ILE A 186 -45.30 -0.37 -8.29
C ILE A 186 -45.35 -1.90 -8.37
N ALA A 187 -46.44 -2.54 -7.93
CA ALA A 187 -46.62 -3.99 -8.01
C ALA A 187 -46.87 -4.48 -9.45
N GLU A 188 -47.52 -3.66 -10.29
CA GLU A 188 -47.81 -3.98 -11.70
C GLU A 188 -46.58 -3.74 -12.59
N PHE A 189 -45.76 -2.72 -12.28
CA PHE A 189 -44.45 -2.50 -12.91
C PHE A 189 -43.48 -3.68 -12.69
N ARG A 190 -43.53 -4.31 -11.51
CA ARG A 190 -42.72 -5.50 -11.19
C ARG A 190 -43.21 -6.80 -11.84
N ARG A 191 -44.36 -6.80 -12.50
CA ARG A 191 -44.99 -8.00 -13.09
C ARG A 191 -44.69 -8.22 -14.58
N CYS A 192 -44.07 -7.26 -15.26
CA CYS A 192 -43.65 -7.40 -16.67
C CYS A 192 -42.20 -7.90 -16.80
N LYS A 193 -42.00 -9.17 -16.47
CA LYS A 193 -41.22 -10.21 -17.18
C LYS A 193 -40.18 -9.80 -18.27
N SER A 194 -39.23 -8.92 -17.97
CA SER A 194 -37.99 -8.72 -18.76
C SER A 194 -36.71 -8.73 -17.93
N LEU A 195 -36.82 -8.86 -16.60
CA LEU A 195 -35.71 -8.59 -15.67
C LEU A 195 -34.58 -9.63 -15.66
N SER A 196 -34.80 -10.90 -16.04
CA SER A 196 -33.69 -11.87 -16.02
C SER A 196 -32.67 -11.65 -17.15
N LYS A 197 -33.08 -11.03 -18.28
CA LYS A 197 -32.15 -10.66 -19.35
C LYS A 197 -31.47 -9.33 -19.06
N MET A 198 -32.19 -8.41 -18.44
CA MET A 198 -31.67 -7.09 -18.12
C MET A 198 -30.66 -7.16 -16.98
N GLU A 199 -30.89 -7.96 -15.93
CA GLU A 199 -29.94 -8.19 -14.84
C GLU A 199 -28.64 -8.84 -15.34
N LEU A 200 -28.73 -9.87 -16.18
CA LEU A 200 -27.57 -10.51 -16.84
C LEU A 200 -26.83 -9.57 -17.79
N GLN A 201 -27.54 -8.60 -18.39
CA GLN A 201 -26.96 -7.61 -19.29
C GLN A 201 -26.30 -6.49 -18.49
N THR A 202 -26.88 -6.06 -17.37
CA THR A 202 -26.29 -5.13 -16.41
C THR A 202 -25.03 -5.73 -15.79
N GLU A 203 -25.08 -6.95 -15.28
CA GLU A 203 -23.92 -7.63 -14.68
C GLU A 203 -22.78 -7.84 -15.71
N ARG A 204 -23.14 -8.10 -16.98
CA ARG A 204 -22.17 -8.20 -18.08
C ARG A 204 -21.61 -6.83 -18.48
N LEU A 205 -22.42 -5.78 -18.51
CA LEU A 205 -21.98 -4.41 -18.82
C LEU A 205 -21.13 -3.83 -17.69
N GLU A 206 -21.42 -4.17 -16.44
CA GLU A 206 -20.67 -3.77 -15.26
C GLU A 206 -19.32 -4.47 -15.20
N LYS A 207 -19.25 -5.75 -15.61
CA LYS A 207 -18.00 -6.47 -15.80
C LYS A 207 -17.17 -5.93 -16.98
N ILE A 208 -17.81 -5.56 -18.09
CA ILE A 208 -17.16 -4.88 -19.23
C ILE A 208 -16.64 -3.51 -18.80
N ARG A 209 -17.41 -2.74 -18.02
CA ARG A 209 -17.02 -1.44 -17.47
C ARG A 209 -15.82 -1.56 -16.54
N ILE A 210 -15.83 -2.53 -15.61
CA ILE A 210 -14.68 -2.82 -14.72
C ILE A 210 -13.44 -3.23 -15.53
N ASP A 211 -13.61 -4.02 -16.60
CA ASP A 211 -12.49 -4.43 -17.46
C ASP A 211 -12.00 -3.27 -18.36
N GLU A 212 -12.89 -2.37 -18.79
CA GLU A 212 -12.55 -1.15 -19.53
C GLU A 212 -11.90 -0.08 -18.63
N ASP A 213 -12.31 0.02 -17.37
CA ASP A 213 -11.68 0.88 -16.36
C ASP A 213 -10.31 0.34 -15.94
N LYS A 214 -10.15 -0.99 -15.82
CA LYS A 214 -8.83 -1.62 -15.63
C LYS A 214 -7.93 -1.40 -16.84
N LYS A 215 -8.42 -1.59 -18.05
CA LYS A 215 -7.65 -1.31 -19.29
C LYS A 215 -7.37 0.18 -19.46
N GLY A 216 -8.28 1.05 -19.03
CA GLY A 216 -8.13 2.50 -19.04
C GLY A 216 -7.14 2.99 -17.99
N PHE A 217 -7.11 2.36 -16.81
CA PHE A 217 -6.12 2.57 -15.77
C PHE A 217 -4.73 2.08 -16.22
N GLU A 218 -4.64 0.87 -16.76
CA GLU A 218 -3.41 0.33 -17.35
C GLU A 218 -2.89 1.24 -18.46
N LYS A 219 -3.76 1.74 -19.36
CA LYS A 219 -3.40 2.62 -20.46
C LYS A 219 -3.00 4.03 -20.01
N ARG A 220 -3.61 4.58 -18.96
CA ARG A 220 -3.23 5.89 -18.36
C ARG A 220 -1.91 5.80 -17.60
N VAL A 221 -1.71 4.72 -16.84
CA VAL A 221 -0.42 4.40 -16.20
C VAL A 221 0.65 4.16 -17.27
N PHE A 222 0.33 3.48 -18.37
CA PHE A 222 1.25 3.28 -19.49
C PHE A 222 1.61 4.61 -20.18
N CYS A 223 0.66 5.53 -20.36
CA CYS A 223 0.92 6.85 -20.96
C CYS A 223 1.87 7.69 -20.10
N VAL A 224 1.63 7.79 -18.79
CA VAL A 224 2.50 8.52 -17.85
C VAL A 224 3.90 7.91 -17.77
N ILE A 225 3.99 6.56 -17.80
CA ILE A 225 5.28 5.85 -17.87
C ILE A 225 5.99 6.07 -19.21
N THR A 226 5.26 6.21 -20.32
CA THR A 226 5.85 6.40 -21.67
C THR A 226 6.37 7.82 -21.86
N GLU A 227 5.67 8.84 -21.36
CA GLU A 227 6.13 10.23 -21.42
C GLU A 227 7.38 10.44 -20.56
N ALA A 228 7.40 9.90 -19.34
CA ALA A 228 8.56 10.00 -18.47
C ALA A 228 9.74 9.08 -18.90
N TRP A 229 9.49 8.05 -19.73
CA TRP A 229 10.53 7.23 -20.40
C TRP A 229 11.27 8.01 -21.48
N ASN A 230 10.56 8.86 -22.22
CA ASN A 230 11.18 9.73 -23.22
C ASN A 230 12.02 10.86 -22.61
N GLU A 231 11.86 11.15 -21.31
CA GLU A 231 12.66 12.14 -20.56
C GLU A 231 13.85 11.54 -19.79
N GLY A 232 14.06 10.21 -19.83
CA GLY A 232 15.18 9.55 -19.12
C GLY A 232 15.02 9.48 -17.59
N LYS A 233 13.83 9.75 -17.05
CA LYS A 233 13.56 9.82 -15.59
C LYS A 233 12.85 8.58 -15.00
N THR A 234 12.36 7.63 -15.81
CA THR A 234 11.51 6.51 -15.36
C THR A 234 12.21 5.23 -14.92
N GLY A 235 13.51 5.08 -15.14
CA GLY A 235 14.23 3.88 -14.69
C GLY A 235 14.05 3.66 -13.18
N ASN A 236 14.10 4.75 -12.42
CA ASN A 236 13.91 4.74 -10.97
C ASN A 236 12.44 4.51 -10.57
N LEU A 237 11.51 5.00 -11.39
CA LEU A 237 10.07 4.98 -11.14
C LEU A 237 9.45 3.59 -11.31
N PHE A 238 9.72 2.96 -12.45
CA PHE A 238 9.23 1.62 -12.75
C PHE A 238 9.77 0.62 -11.73
N VAL A 239 11.04 0.76 -11.38
CA VAL A 239 11.67 -0.10 -10.39
C VAL A 239 11.06 0.18 -9.02
N PHE A 240 10.97 1.40 -8.48
CA PHE A 240 10.34 1.60 -7.16
C PHE A 240 8.87 1.14 -7.11
N LYS A 241 8.06 1.39 -8.14
CA LYS A 241 6.71 0.83 -8.22
C LYS A 241 6.76 -0.69 -8.11
N ASN A 242 7.64 -1.34 -8.86
CA ASN A 242 7.84 -2.78 -8.74
C ASN A 242 8.40 -3.20 -7.37
N ALA A 243 9.15 -2.33 -6.69
CA ALA A 243 9.61 -2.58 -5.32
C ALA A 243 8.41 -2.57 -4.35
N LEU A 244 7.59 -1.52 -4.42
CA LEU A 244 6.44 -1.35 -3.55
C LEU A 244 5.36 -2.42 -3.80
N LEU A 245 5.21 -2.84 -5.06
CA LEU A 245 4.32 -3.94 -5.46
C LEU A 245 4.97 -5.32 -5.29
N ALA A 246 6.24 -5.35 -4.88
CA ALA A 246 7.13 -6.51 -4.88
C ALA A 246 7.17 -7.27 -6.23
N GLU A 247 6.69 -6.66 -7.33
CA GLU A 247 6.30 -7.29 -8.60
C GLU A 247 7.35 -8.14 -9.28
N THR A 248 8.63 -7.82 -9.11
CA THR A 248 9.73 -8.49 -9.82
C THR A 248 10.37 -9.64 -9.07
N SER A 249 10.06 -9.85 -7.77
CA SER A 249 10.58 -11.02 -7.07
C SER A 249 9.83 -12.24 -7.60
N SER A 250 10.50 -12.99 -8.47
CA SER A 250 10.03 -14.32 -8.83
C SER A 250 10.07 -15.14 -7.54
N PRO A 251 8.97 -15.77 -7.08
CA PRO A 251 8.97 -16.63 -5.91
C PRO A 251 9.99 -17.78 -5.99
N ARG A 252 10.48 -18.06 -7.21
CA ARG A 252 11.51 -19.05 -7.48
C ARG A 252 12.92 -18.60 -7.11
N TYR A 253 13.17 -17.30 -7.03
CA TYR A 253 14.49 -16.71 -6.81
C TYR A 253 14.50 -15.74 -5.62
N SER A 254 13.66 -16.04 -4.63
CA SER A 254 13.64 -15.37 -3.33
C SER A 254 14.74 -15.90 -2.41
N SER A 255 15.20 -15.05 -1.50
CA SER A 255 16.18 -15.41 -0.47
C SER A 255 15.73 -14.76 0.85
N PRO A 256 15.54 -15.52 1.94
CA PRO A 256 15.06 -14.96 3.21
C PRO A 256 15.88 -13.76 3.67
N GLN A 257 17.21 -13.89 3.58
CA GLN A 257 18.16 -12.84 3.94
C GLN A 257 18.00 -11.59 3.08
N ILE A 258 17.77 -11.75 1.76
CA ILE A 258 17.60 -10.63 0.83
C ILE A 258 16.25 -9.95 1.04
N ASP A 259 15.16 -10.72 1.10
CA ASP A 259 13.81 -10.18 1.17
C ASP A 259 13.57 -9.46 2.51
N LEU A 260 14.09 -10.00 3.63
CA LEU A 260 14.11 -9.30 4.91
C LEU A 260 14.79 -7.93 4.82
N ASN A 261 15.95 -7.89 4.17
CA ASN A 261 16.72 -6.65 4.09
C ASN A 261 16.11 -5.66 3.10
N ILE A 262 15.50 -6.10 2.00
CA ILE A 262 14.70 -5.19 1.17
C ILE A 262 13.57 -4.58 1.99
N ALA A 263 12.81 -5.40 2.74
CA ALA A 263 11.72 -4.91 3.58
C ALA A 263 12.21 -3.88 4.61
N TYR A 264 13.34 -4.17 5.28
CA TYR A 264 13.98 -3.25 6.23
C TYR A 264 14.39 -1.93 5.57
N TYR A 265 15.16 -1.97 4.47
CA TYR A 265 15.63 -0.76 3.80
C TYR A 265 14.46 0.05 3.23
N LEU A 266 13.42 -0.59 2.72
CA LEU A 266 12.19 0.08 2.28
C LEU A 266 11.52 0.84 3.44
N CYS A 267 11.24 0.15 4.55
CA CYS A 267 10.61 0.77 5.72
C CYS A 267 11.48 1.89 6.30
N ARG A 268 12.80 1.68 6.36
CA ARG A 268 13.76 2.68 6.85
C ARG A 268 13.65 3.98 6.09
N GLU A 269 13.68 3.92 4.77
CA GLU A 269 13.73 5.12 3.94
C GLU A 269 12.38 5.84 3.89
N ILE A 270 11.27 5.10 3.93
CA ILE A 270 9.94 5.66 4.10
C ILE A 270 9.85 6.40 5.45
N GLY A 271 10.25 5.74 6.54
CA GLY A 271 10.21 6.29 7.90
C GLY A 271 11.09 7.52 8.06
N ARG A 272 12.35 7.49 7.58
CA ARG A 272 13.27 8.65 7.62
C ARG A 272 12.64 9.91 7.05
N ARG A 273 11.85 9.78 5.99
CA ARG A 273 11.21 10.92 5.32
C ARG A 273 10.00 11.41 6.08
N LEU A 274 9.11 10.48 6.43
CA LEU A 274 7.90 10.80 7.17
C LEU A 274 8.18 11.42 8.54
N LEU A 275 9.32 11.08 9.15
CA LEU A 275 9.74 11.62 10.45
C LEU A 275 10.74 12.77 10.33
N SER A 276 11.05 13.25 9.12
CA SER A 276 11.91 14.43 8.94
C SER A 276 11.09 15.73 9.06
N GLN A 277 11.60 16.70 9.83
CA GLN A 277 10.95 18.03 9.98
C GLN A 277 11.02 18.87 8.69
N ASN A 278 12.02 18.62 7.84
CA ASN A 278 12.22 19.36 6.59
C ASN A 278 11.22 18.98 5.48
N TYR A 279 10.32 18.02 5.73
CA TYR A 279 9.34 17.57 4.75
C TYR A 279 8.09 18.47 4.74
N LYS A 280 8.23 19.71 4.26
CA LYS A 280 7.14 20.71 4.25
C LYS A 280 5.96 20.37 3.33
N TRP A 281 6.14 19.54 2.33
CA TRP A 281 5.17 19.46 1.22
C TRP A 281 3.80 18.85 1.61
N LEU A 282 3.74 17.85 2.51
CA LEU A 282 2.46 17.21 2.87
C LEU A 282 1.52 18.11 3.70
N THR A 283 2.00 19.20 4.29
CA THR A 283 1.16 20.15 5.04
C THR A 283 0.60 21.25 4.16
N ASP A 284 1.33 21.66 3.13
CA ASP A 284 1.03 22.89 2.39
C ASP A 284 -0.12 22.70 1.39
N ASN A 285 -0.34 21.48 0.89
CA ASN A 285 -1.43 21.16 -0.04
C ASN A 285 -2.82 20.98 0.60
N ASN A 286 -2.93 21.06 1.94
CA ASN A 286 -4.23 21.19 2.62
C ASN A 286 -4.75 22.64 2.69
N SER A 287 -3.94 23.64 2.31
CA SER A 287 -4.38 25.05 2.26
C SER A 287 -5.27 25.39 1.05
N VAL A 288 -5.45 24.46 0.11
CA VAL A 288 -6.37 24.61 -1.03
C VAL A 288 -7.78 24.07 -0.70
N PHE A 289 -7.98 23.50 0.49
CA PHE A 289 -9.22 22.79 0.85
C PHE A 289 -9.79 23.11 2.24
N LEU A 290 -9.46 24.28 2.80
CA LEU A 290 -10.21 24.90 3.90
C LEU A 290 -10.95 26.15 3.44
#